data_AF-A0A970EX58-F1
#
_entry.id   AF-A0A970EX58-F1
#
_cell.length_a   1.000
_cell.length_b   1.000
_cell.length_c   1.000
_cell.angle_alpha   90.00
_cell.angle_beta   90.00
_cell.angle_gamma   90.00
#
_symmetry.space_group_name_H-M   'P 1'
#
loop_
_entity.id
_entity.type
_entity.pdbx_description
1 polymer ?
#
loop_
_entity_poly.entity_id
_entity_poly.type
_entity_poly.pdbx_seq_one_letter_code
_entity_poly.pdbx_strand_id
1 'polypeptide(L)'
;QLTGQVDPDTGATVYRFSINGTEFTFTSEDTISSLISKVNASDAGVTITYSSLEDKFFLTSKDYGAGFDITMEDGDGSNLLYSLFGDDYTVAAGQNSILSVNGVEIQRSGNSFTIDGVTLTLKELTDTPVSIEVERNSDQILEGIVEFVNEYNKLIDELNDLIRAKPTYRDYPPLTDAQKKEMSQRDIELWEEKAREGLLRNDPTIYNLLNSMRNALYSRIPGAAYALYDLGIETSGLYSDYGKLVISDKSKLIKALESDPESVRMLFTDEVKGIASQINNLINSATKVSYASSGSLVRLAGTSAFTGRSTIDRQIEQIEQRLERLQKQYNTEKTRYWNQFNRMEELIAVMYQQSSWLYSMFNY
;
A
#
# COMPACT_ATOMS: atom_id res chain seq x y z
N GLN A 1 24.57 40.85 40.89
CA GLN A 1 25.70 40.16 40.22
C GLN A 1 25.40 38.66 40.29
N LEU A 2 25.70 37.92 39.22
CA LEU A 2 25.54 36.46 39.24
C LEU A 2 26.58 35.84 40.18
N THR A 3 26.15 34.88 40.99
CA THR A 3 27.00 34.04 41.84
C THR A 3 26.94 32.62 41.29
N GLY A 4 28.09 31.97 41.24
CA GLY A 4 28.23 30.60 40.75
C GLY A 4 29.30 29.87 41.56
N GLN A 5 29.32 28.55 41.43
CA GLN A 5 30.30 27.70 42.10
C GLN A 5 31.49 27.40 41.20
N VAL A 6 32.66 27.16 41.77
CA VAL A 6 33.79 26.64 41.00
C VAL A 6 33.61 25.13 40.86
N ASP A 7 33.49 24.66 39.63
CA ASP A 7 33.42 23.25 39.30
C ASP A 7 34.77 22.57 39.66
N PRO A 8 34.77 21.53 40.52
CA PRO A 8 36.00 20.97 41.06
C PRO A 8 36.83 20.19 40.02
N ASP A 9 36.22 19.72 38.93
CA ASP A 9 36.89 18.94 37.89
C ASP A 9 37.49 19.84 36.81
N THR A 10 36.82 20.95 36.51
CA THR A 10 37.21 21.86 35.42
C THR A 10 37.81 23.18 35.88
N GLY A 11 37.62 23.55 37.15
CA GLY A 11 38.02 24.85 37.71
C GLY A 11 37.22 26.05 37.19
N ALA A 12 36.20 25.82 36.36
CA ALA A 12 35.37 26.86 35.79
C ALA A 12 34.25 27.28 36.76
N THR A 13 33.87 28.56 36.75
CA THR A 13 32.66 29.01 37.45
C THR A 13 31.42 28.53 36.69
N VAL A 14 30.58 27.76 37.38
CA VAL A 14 29.32 27.22 36.88
C VAL A 14 28.12 27.78 37.64
N TYR A 15 27.02 27.96 36.93
CA TYR A 15 25.73 28.38 37.44
C TYR A 15 24.78 27.21 37.34
N ARG A 16 24.22 26.79 38.48
CA ARG A 16 23.37 25.60 38.57
C ARG A 16 22.00 25.93 39.10
N PHE A 17 20.99 25.26 38.57
CA PHE A 17 19.65 25.23 39.13
C PHE A 17 18.94 23.94 38.75
N SER A 18 17.82 23.64 39.40
CA SER A 18 16.94 22.54 39.03
C SER A 18 15.52 23.02 38.73
N ILE A 19 14.86 22.34 37.79
CA ILE A 19 13.42 22.47 37.54
C ILE A 19 12.81 21.08 37.62
N ASN A 20 11.78 20.89 38.45
CA ASN A 20 11.12 19.61 38.69
C ASN A 20 12.13 18.48 39.00
N GLY A 21 13.18 18.80 39.76
CA GLY A 21 14.27 17.87 40.12
C GLY A 21 15.29 17.56 39.01
N THR A 22 15.13 18.12 37.80
CA THR A 22 16.12 18.01 36.72
C THR A 22 17.14 19.14 36.86
N GLU A 23 18.42 18.79 37.02
CA GLU A 23 19.52 19.76 37.16
C GLU A 23 20.00 20.33 35.81
N PHE A 24 20.31 21.62 35.81
CA PHE A 24 20.90 22.35 34.71
C PHE A 24 22.16 23.07 35.16
N THR A 25 23.21 22.96 34.35
CA THR A 25 24.51 23.59 34.59
C THR A 25 24.89 24.45 33.39
N PHE A 26 25.35 25.67 33.65
CA PHE A 26 25.78 26.66 32.66
C PHE A 26 27.12 27.30 33.06
N THR A 27 27.85 27.86 32.10
CA THR A 27 29.07 28.65 32.34
C THR A 27 28.88 30.12 31.91
N SER A 28 29.89 30.96 32.08
CA SER A 28 29.88 32.33 31.56
C SER A 28 29.91 32.44 30.02
N GLU A 29 30.18 31.34 29.31
CA GLU A 29 30.19 31.28 27.84
C GLU A 29 28.80 30.94 27.28
N ASP A 30 27.90 30.42 28.11
CA ASP A 30 26.53 30.12 27.72
C ASP A 30 25.73 31.40 27.45
N THR A 31 24.81 31.31 26.49
CA THR A 31 23.90 32.40 26.12
C THR A 31 22.51 32.12 26.67
N ILE A 32 21.68 33.15 26.77
CA ILE A 32 20.25 32.97 27.07
C ILE A 32 19.58 32.01 26.07
N SER A 33 20.01 32.03 24.81
CA SER A 33 19.52 31.10 23.78
C SER A 33 19.91 29.64 24.07
N SER A 34 21.16 29.38 24.50
CA SER A 34 21.58 28.03 24.88
C SER A 34 20.86 27.55 26.15
N LEU A 35 20.62 28.45 27.12
CA LEU A 35 19.80 28.16 28.30
C LEU A 35 18.38 27.76 27.94
N ILE A 36 17.67 28.59 27.18
CA ILE A 36 16.29 28.32 26.75
C ILE A 36 16.22 26.99 25.99
N SER A 37 17.17 26.77 25.08
CA SER A 37 17.22 25.54 24.29
C SER A 37 17.44 24.30 25.17
N LYS A 38 18.36 24.38 26.14
CA LYS A 38 18.69 23.26 27.03
C LYS A 38 17.51 22.91 27.94
N VAL A 39 16.82 23.90 28.50
CA VAL A 39 15.62 23.68 29.33
C VAL A 39 14.49 23.09 28.48
N ASN A 40 14.20 23.65 27.31
CA ASN A 40 13.10 23.18 26.46
C ASN A 40 13.30 21.76 25.91
N ALA A 41 14.56 21.36 25.69
CA ALA A 41 14.95 20.02 25.24
C ALA A 41 15.03 18.98 26.38
N SER A 42 14.86 19.39 27.63
CA SER A 42 14.97 18.49 28.78
C SER A 42 13.66 17.76 29.12
N ASP A 43 13.80 16.77 30.00
CA ASP A 43 12.71 16.00 30.58
C ASP A 43 12.09 16.68 31.82
N ALA A 44 12.43 17.95 32.10
CA ALA A 44 11.89 18.70 33.25
C ALA A 44 10.38 19.04 33.12
N GLY A 45 9.73 18.66 32.02
CA GLY A 45 8.27 18.84 31.84
C GLY A 45 7.83 20.28 31.60
N VAL A 46 8.76 21.19 31.26
CA VAL A 46 8.47 22.63 31.13
C VAL A 46 8.92 23.21 29.78
N THR A 47 8.32 24.34 29.42
CA THR A 47 8.77 25.23 28.37
C THR A 47 9.14 26.59 28.98
N ILE A 48 10.39 27.00 28.77
CA ILE A 48 10.86 28.34 29.08
C ILE A 48 10.87 29.21 27.81
N THR A 49 10.44 30.45 27.96
CA THR A 49 10.49 31.47 26.91
C THR A 49 10.92 32.81 27.49
N TYR A 50 11.31 33.75 26.63
CA TYR A 50 11.61 35.13 27.01
C TYR A 50 10.77 36.08 26.16
N SER A 51 10.07 37.01 26.80
CA SER A 51 9.34 38.08 26.13
C SER A 51 10.14 39.37 26.21
N SER A 52 10.61 39.87 25.06
CA SER A 52 11.28 41.17 24.97
C SER A 52 10.33 42.35 25.17
N LEU A 53 9.03 42.14 25.01
CA LEU A 53 8.01 43.16 25.25
C LEU A 53 7.82 43.43 26.74
N GLU A 54 7.84 42.36 27.55
CA GLU A 54 7.64 42.43 29.00
C GLU A 54 8.97 42.41 29.77
N ASP A 55 10.09 42.16 29.08
CA ASP A 55 11.41 41.91 29.63
C ASP A 55 11.40 40.83 30.73
N LYS A 56 10.74 39.70 30.44
CA LYS A 56 10.47 38.63 31.40
C LYS A 56 10.67 37.23 30.82
N PHE A 57 11.12 36.32 31.67
CA PHE A 57 11.09 34.89 31.40
C PHE A 57 9.75 34.29 31.83
N PHE A 58 9.22 33.38 31.02
CA PHE A 58 8.03 32.59 31.35
C PHE A 58 8.40 31.14 31.38
N LEU A 59 8.00 30.46 32.45
CA LEU A 59 8.15 29.02 32.59
C LEU A 59 6.75 28.40 32.69
N THR A 60 6.42 27.52 31.76
CA THR A 60 5.08 26.91 31.65
C THR A 60 5.20 25.40 31.64
N SER A 61 4.32 24.68 32.34
CA SER A 61 4.25 23.23 32.24
C SER A 61 3.88 22.81 30.82
N LYS A 62 4.47 21.72 30.33
CA LYS A 62 4.06 21.09 29.06
C LYS A 62 2.72 20.37 29.19
N ASP A 63 2.36 19.97 30.40
CA ASP A 63 1.12 19.27 30.72
C ASP A 63 0.11 20.21 31.39
N TYR A 64 -1.17 19.98 31.09
CA TYR A 64 -2.31 20.71 31.66
C TYR A 64 -2.80 20.04 32.94
N GLY A 65 -3.55 20.77 33.76
CA GLY A 65 -4.27 20.19 34.90
C GLY A 65 -3.68 20.57 36.25
N ALA A 66 -4.46 20.30 37.31
CA ALA A 66 -4.01 20.43 38.68
C ALA A 66 -3.06 19.28 39.01
N GLY A 67 -1.84 19.61 39.45
CA GLY A 67 -0.80 18.64 39.82
C GLY A 67 0.46 18.66 38.95
N PHE A 68 0.48 19.42 37.85
CA PHE A 68 1.69 19.70 37.07
C PHE A 68 2.32 21.01 37.50
N ASP A 69 2.59 21.10 38.80
CA ASP A 69 3.26 22.25 39.40
C ASP A 69 4.72 22.28 38.98
N ILE A 70 5.28 23.49 38.87
CA ILE A 70 6.69 23.70 38.53
C ILE A 70 7.44 24.03 39.82
N THR A 71 8.38 23.17 40.21
CA THR A 71 9.33 23.45 41.28
C THR A 71 10.63 23.95 40.68
N MET A 72 11.19 25.00 41.29
CA MET A 72 12.43 25.62 40.84
C MET A 72 13.33 25.87 42.05
N GLU A 73 14.59 25.45 41.96
CA GLU A 73 15.56 25.62 43.04
C GLU A 73 16.91 26.02 42.45
N ASP A 74 17.48 27.14 42.90
CA ASP A 74 18.88 27.45 42.59
C ASP A 74 19.78 26.41 43.26
N GLY A 75 20.83 25.97 42.56
CA GLY A 75 21.83 25.09 43.15
C GLY A 75 22.64 25.84 44.20
N ASP A 76 23.23 25.12 45.15
CA ASP A 76 24.00 25.70 46.25
C ASP A 76 24.96 26.80 45.74
N GLY A 77 24.93 28.00 46.35
CA GLY A 77 25.82 29.12 45.97
C GLY A 77 25.59 29.73 44.57
N SER A 78 24.65 29.21 43.78
CA SER A 78 24.19 29.82 42.54
C SER A 78 22.99 30.75 42.79
N ASN A 79 22.77 31.71 41.90
CA ASN A 79 21.59 32.60 41.94
C ASN A 79 20.99 32.86 40.55
N LEU A 80 21.16 31.91 39.63
CA LEU A 80 20.79 32.12 38.23
C LEU A 80 19.27 32.17 38.06
N LEU A 81 18.50 31.27 38.69
CA LEU A 81 17.04 31.36 38.66
C LEU A 81 16.55 32.64 39.31
N TYR A 82 17.09 33.00 40.47
CA TYR A 82 16.79 34.27 41.12
C TYR A 82 17.06 35.46 40.19
N SER A 83 18.16 35.44 39.43
CA SER A 83 18.47 36.49 38.46
C SER A 83 17.54 36.51 37.23
N LEU A 84 16.93 35.38 36.87
CA LEU A 84 16.01 35.26 35.73
C LEU A 84 14.56 35.65 36.09
N PHE A 85 14.11 35.31 37.31
CA PHE A 85 12.71 35.45 37.72
C PHE A 85 12.49 36.43 38.88
N GLY A 86 13.51 36.73 39.69
CA GLY A 86 13.41 37.58 40.89
C GLY A 86 12.67 36.91 42.06
N ASP A 87 12.46 37.69 43.13
CA ASP A 87 11.67 37.27 44.30
C ASP A 87 10.15 37.31 44.05
N ASP A 88 9.71 38.23 43.19
CA ASP A 88 8.30 38.53 42.93
C ASP A 88 7.87 37.99 41.55
N TYR A 89 7.81 36.67 41.40
CA TYR A 89 7.24 36.03 40.21
C TYR A 89 5.77 35.67 40.41
N THR A 90 4.98 35.78 39.34
CA THR A 90 3.55 35.43 39.36
C THR A 90 3.35 33.98 38.95
N VAL A 91 2.68 33.19 39.79
CA VAL A 91 2.34 31.80 39.50
C VAL A 91 0.86 31.68 39.15
N ALA A 92 0.57 31.07 37.99
CA ALA A 92 -0.76 30.60 37.63
C ALA A 92 -0.78 29.08 37.72
N ALA A 93 -1.49 28.54 38.72
CA ALA A 93 -1.59 27.09 38.89
C ALA A 93 -2.38 26.46 37.75
N GLY A 94 -1.93 25.28 37.30
CA GLY A 94 -2.68 24.45 36.37
C GLY A 94 -4.02 24.04 36.99
N GLN A 95 -5.07 24.04 36.16
CA GLN A 95 -6.41 23.63 36.59
C GLN A 95 -6.90 22.50 35.70
N ASN A 96 -7.52 21.50 36.32
CA ASN A 96 -8.23 20.47 35.58
C ASN A 96 -9.51 21.05 35.00
N SER A 97 -9.90 20.57 33.83
CA SER A 97 -11.25 20.78 33.32
C SER A 97 -12.25 19.97 34.14
N ILE A 98 -13.40 20.57 34.42
CA ILE A 98 -14.52 19.95 35.15
C ILE A 98 -15.75 20.06 34.26
N LEU A 99 -16.44 18.95 34.06
CA LEU A 99 -17.66 18.89 33.26
C LEU A 99 -18.62 17.84 33.84
N SER A 100 -19.90 18.00 33.52
CA SER A 100 -20.93 17.01 33.84
C SER A 100 -21.44 16.37 32.56
N VAL A 101 -21.30 15.05 32.44
CA VAL A 101 -21.84 14.28 31.31
C VAL A 101 -22.97 13.41 31.84
N ASN A 102 -24.20 13.63 31.34
CA ASN A 102 -25.40 12.92 31.80
C ASN A 102 -25.59 12.92 33.33
N GLY A 103 -25.21 14.02 34.00
CA GLY A 103 -25.30 14.18 35.45
C GLY A 103 -24.12 13.61 36.24
N VAL A 104 -23.14 12.98 35.59
CA VAL A 104 -21.90 12.51 36.21
C VAL A 104 -20.82 13.56 36.06
N GLU A 105 -20.34 14.09 37.18
CA GLU A 105 -19.18 14.99 37.19
C GLU A 105 -17.90 14.21 36.90
N ILE A 106 -17.08 14.77 36.01
CA ILE A 106 -15.78 14.24 35.67
C ILE A 106 -14.76 15.37 35.64
N GLN A 107 -13.53 15.02 35.99
CA GLN A 107 -12.39 15.92 36.00
C GLN A 107 -11.30 15.38 35.07
N ARG A 108 -10.69 16.24 34.24
CA ARG A 108 -9.63 15.88 33.30
C ARG A 108 -8.51 16.89 33.33
N SER A 109 -7.28 16.43 33.14
CA SER A 109 -6.10 17.29 33.12
C SER A 109 -6.08 18.24 31.92
N GLY A 110 -6.64 17.82 30.77
CA GLY A 110 -6.71 18.64 29.55
C GLY A 110 -8.12 18.99 29.09
N ASN A 111 -8.18 19.71 27.96
CA ASN A 111 -9.43 20.12 27.32
C ASN A 111 -9.88 19.19 26.19
N SER A 112 -9.09 18.18 25.84
CA SER A 112 -9.47 17.19 24.81
C SER A 112 -9.34 15.78 25.36
N PHE A 113 -10.41 15.00 25.30
CA PHE A 113 -10.47 13.65 25.81
C PHE A 113 -11.64 12.87 25.21
N THR A 114 -11.56 11.54 25.24
CA THR A 114 -12.61 10.65 24.72
C THR A 114 -13.48 10.10 25.84
N ILE A 115 -14.80 10.11 25.64
CA ILE A 115 -15.81 9.53 26.53
C ILE A 115 -16.77 8.71 25.68
N ASP A 116 -16.98 7.45 26.02
CA ASP A 116 -17.91 6.55 25.31
C ASP A 116 -17.73 6.53 23.79
N GLY A 117 -16.47 6.65 23.33
CA GLY A 117 -16.11 6.68 21.90
C GLY A 117 -16.25 8.04 21.21
N VAL A 118 -16.72 9.08 21.92
CA VAL A 118 -16.79 10.45 21.41
C VAL A 118 -15.61 11.27 21.94
N THR A 119 -14.81 11.83 21.04
CA THR A 119 -13.75 12.78 21.40
C THR A 119 -14.36 14.16 21.59
N LEU A 120 -14.30 14.66 22.83
CA LEU A 120 -14.76 15.99 23.20
C LEU A 120 -13.57 16.94 23.26
N THR A 121 -13.76 18.15 22.74
CA THR A 121 -12.79 19.25 22.88
C THR A 121 -13.49 20.45 23.47
N LEU A 122 -13.17 20.76 24.73
CA LEU A 122 -13.66 21.90 25.48
C LEU A 122 -12.98 23.17 24.96
N LYS A 123 -13.79 24.18 24.63
CA LYS A 123 -13.29 25.47 24.12
C LYS A 123 -13.58 26.60 25.09
N GLU A 124 -14.78 26.61 25.65
CA GLU A 124 -15.27 27.65 26.56
C GLU A 124 -16.20 27.04 27.60
N LEU A 125 -16.45 27.78 28.68
CA LEU A 125 -17.43 27.42 29.70
C LEU A 125 -18.86 27.58 29.14
N THR A 126 -19.75 26.68 29.54
CA THR A 126 -21.17 26.72 29.12
C THR A 126 -22.06 26.94 30.33
N ASP A 127 -22.93 27.96 30.29
CA ASP A 127 -23.91 28.22 31.36
C ASP A 127 -25.11 27.27 31.32
N THR A 128 -25.42 26.74 30.14
CA THR A 128 -26.50 25.77 29.91
C THR A 128 -25.97 24.47 29.33
N PRO A 129 -26.55 23.29 29.68
CA PRO A 129 -26.12 22.02 29.11
C PRO A 129 -26.17 22.01 27.58
N VAL A 130 -25.11 21.49 26.95
CA VAL A 130 -25.07 21.24 25.51
C VAL A 130 -25.55 19.83 25.24
N SER A 131 -26.51 19.68 24.33
CA SER A 131 -26.96 18.37 23.86
C SER A 131 -26.09 17.91 22.69
N ILE A 132 -25.51 16.72 22.81
CA ILE A 132 -24.74 16.07 21.75
C ILE A 132 -25.54 14.85 21.33
N GLU A 133 -25.95 14.83 20.07
CA GLU A 133 -26.64 13.70 19.46
C GLU A 133 -25.66 12.92 18.58
N VAL A 134 -25.58 11.61 18.80
CA VAL A 134 -24.74 10.71 18.00
C VAL A 134 -25.66 9.90 17.11
N GLU A 135 -25.70 10.28 15.84
CA GLU A 135 -26.46 9.56 14.82
C GLU A 135 -25.52 8.72 13.95
N ARG A 136 -26.06 7.63 13.40
CA ARG A 136 -25.34 6.82 12.43
C ARG A 136 -25.30 7.56 11.09
N ASN A 137 -24.09 7.70 10.52
CA ASN A 137 -23.93 8.28 9.19
C ASN A 137 -24.24 7.23 8.10
N SER A 138 -25.52 7.11 7.73
CA SER A 138 -25.98 6.19 6.68
C SER A 138 -25.48 6.57 5.28
N ASP A 139 -25.21 7.86 5.04
CA ASP A 139 -24.69 8.34 3.75
C ASP A 139 -23.29 7.79 3.46
N GLN A 140 -22.41 7.80 4.46
CA GLN A 140 -21.06 7.25 4.31
C GLN A 140 -21.08 5.74 4.05
N ILE A 141 -22.01 5.00 4.67
CA ILE A 141 -22.17 3.55 4.42
C ILE A 141 -22.69 3.32 3.00
N LEU A 142 -23.67 4.11 2.57
CA LEU A 142 -24.23 4.06 1.22
C LEU A 142 -23.16 4.35 0.16
N GLU A 143 -22.33 5.38 0.37
CA GLU A 143 -21.20 5.72 -0.50
C GLU A 143 -20.23 4.54 -0.63
N GLY A 144 -19.85 3.90 0.49
CA GLY A 144 -18.98 2.73 0.47
C GLY A 144 -19.57 1.54 -0.30
N ILE A 145 -20.87 1.32 -0.22
CA ILE A 145 -21.55 0.26 -1.01
C ILE A 145 -21.59 0.60 -2.50
N VAL A 146 -21.83 1.88 -2.85
CA VAL A 146 -21.77 2.34 -4.25
C VAL A 146 -20.36 2.18 -4.81
N GLU A 147 -19.33 2.56 -4.06
CA GLU A 147 -17.94 2.39 -4.44
C GLU A 147 -17.58 0.91 -4.65
N PHE A 148 -18.00 0.03 -3.74
CA PHE A 148 -17.83 -1.42 -3.90
C PHE A 148 -18.44 -1.93 -5.20
N VAL A 149 -19.68 -1.52 -5.52
CA VAL A 149 -20.35 -1.90 -6.78
C VAL A 149 -19.57 -1.41 -8.00
N ASN A 150 -19.04 -0.19 -7.95
CA ASN A 150 -18.26 0.39 -9.04
C ASN A 150 -16.93 -0.34 -9.24
N GLU A 151 -16.16 -0.60 -8.18
CA GLU A 151 -14.88 -1.32 -8.27
C GLU A 151 -15.07 -2.78 -8.70
N TYR A 152 -16.13 -3.44 -8.22
CA TYR A 152 -16.51 -4.77 -8.74
C TYR A 152 -16.78 -4.71 -10.25
N ASN A 153 -17.59 -3.75 -10.71
CA ASN A 153 -17.94 -3.62 -12.12
C ASN A 153 -16.73 -3.33 -13.01
N LYS A 154 -15.81 -2.49 -12.53
CA LYS A 154 -14.55 -2.21 -13.21
C LYS A 154 -13.69 -3.46 -13.35
N LEU A 155 -13.57 -4.25 -12.29
CA LEU A 155 -12.86 -5.53 -12.34
C LEU A 155 -13.51 -6.52 -13.32
N ILE A 156 -14.86 -6.57 -13.37
CA ILE A 156 -15.59 -7.38 -14.34
C ILE A 156 -15.28 -6.93 -15.78
N ASP A 157 -15.23 -5.62 -16.03
CA ASP A 157 -14.85 -5.08 -17.34
C ASP A 157 -13.43 -5.47 -17.72
N GLU A 158 -12.44 -5.13 -16.90
CA GLU A 158 -11.04 -5.38 -17.19
C GLU A 158 -10.76 -6.86 -17.50
N LEU A 159 -11.31 -7.77 -16.69
CA LEU A 159 -11.12 -9.20 -16.89
C LEU A 159 -11.88 -9.74 -18.10
N ASN A 160 -13.11 -9.24 -18.38
CA ASN A 160 -13.84 -9.66 -19.58
C ASN A 160 -13.19 -9.14 -20.86
N ASP A 161 -12.67 -7.90 -20.85
CA ASP A 161 -11.95 -7.31 -21.96
C ASP A 161 -10.73 -8.18 -22.32
N LEU A 162 -9.96 -8.62 -21.32
CA LEU A 162 -8.82 -9.52 -21.52
C LEU A 162 -9.22 -10.86 -22.15
N ILE A 163 -10.27 -11.52 -21.64
CA ILE A 163 -10.64 -12.86 -22.12
C ILE A 163 -11.51 -12.85 -23.37
N ARG A 164 -12.00 -11.69 -23.81
CA ARG A 164 -12.84 -11.55 -25.01
C ARG A 164 -12.12 -10.83 -26.15
N ALA A 165 -11.02 -10.13 -25.88
CA ALA A 165 -10.16 -9.53 -26.88
C ALA A 165 -9.85 -10.53 -27.99
N LYS A 166 -10.17 -10.17 -29.24
CA LYS A 166 -9.81 -10.98 -30.41
C LYS A 166 -8.38 -10.60 -30.81
N PRO A 167 -7.52 -11.57 -31.17
CA PRO A 167 -6.21 -11.23 -31.69
C PRO A 167 -6.41 -10.64 -33.10
N THR A 168 -6.45 -9.32 -33.21
CA THR A 168 -6.61 -8.61 -34.48
C THR A 168 -5.30 -8.66 -35.26
N TYR A 169 -4.17 -8.61 -34.54
CA TYR A 169 -2.82 -8.61 -35.08
C TYR A 169 -2.13 -9.98 -34.96
N ARG A 170 -2.74 -11.04 -35.52
CA ARG A 170 -2.20 -12.42 -35.45
C ARG A 170 -0.82 -12.58 -36.09
N ASP A 171 -0.49 -11.72 -37.03
CA ASP A 171 0.76 -11.75 -37.79
C ASP A 171 1.93 -11.03 -37.09
N TYR A 172 1.72 -10.58 -35.85
CA TYR A 172 2.73 -9.93 -35.01
C TYR A 172 3.24 -10.93 -33.96
N PRO A 173 4.18 -11.84 -34.31
CA PRO A 173 4.78 -12.72 -33.33
C PRO A 173 5.65 -11.93 -32.32
N PRO A 174 5.98 -12.53 -31.17
CA PRO A 174 6.96 -11.95 -30.26
C PRO A 174 8.29 -11.65 -30.98
N LEU A 175 8.81 -10.44 -30.79
CA LEU A 175 10.08 -10.02 -31.39
C LEU A 175 11.25 -10.77 -30.75
N THR A 176 12.18 -11.22 -31.60
CA THR A 176 13.48 -11.74 -31.18
C THR A 176 14.39 -10.60 -30.70
N ASP A 177 15.39 -10.93 -29.87
CA ASP A 177 16.36 -9.93 -29.38
C ASP A 177 17.12 -9.24 -30.53
N ALA A 178 17.38 -9.95 -31.63
CA ALA A 178 18.00 -9.37 -32.81
C ALA A 178 17.08 -8.33 -33.46
N GLN A 179 15.79 -8.65 -33.66
CA GLN A 179 14.81 -7.72 -34.21
C GLN A 179 14.62 -6.50 -33.31
N LYS A 180 14.57 -6.68 -31.97
CA LYS A 180 14.45 -5.55 -31.03
C LYS A 180 15.63 -4.58 -31.15
N LYS A 181 16.86 -5.08 -31.35
CA LYS A 181 18.06 -4.22 -31.53
C LYS A 181 18.03 -3.39 -32.82
N GLU A 182 17.25 -3.83 -33.81
CA GLU A 182 17.10 -3.17 -35.11
C GLU A 182 15.91 -2.19 -35.14
N MET A 183 15.10 -2.13 -34.09
CA MET A 183 13.87 -1.33 -34.01
C MET A 183 14.01 -0.17 -33.03
N SER A 184 13.22 0.89 -33.24
CA SER A 184 13.09 1.97 -32.26
C SER A 184 12.28 1.50 -31.04
N GLN A 185 12.52 2.11 -29.87
CA GLN A 185 11.80 1.77 -28.64
C GLN A 185 10.27 1.88 -28.80
N ARG A 186 9.80 2.93 -29.50
CA ARG A 186 8.37 3.13 -29.74
C ARG A 186 7.79 2.07 -30.69
N ASP A 187 8.55 1.62 -31.68
CA ASP A 187 8.12 0.54 -32.57
C ASP A 187 8.05 -0.80 -31.83
N ILE A 188 9.00 -1.07 -30.93
CA ILE A 188 8.98 -2.25 -30.06
C ILE A 188 7.72 -2.22 -29.18
N GLU A 189 7.43 -1.10 -28.51
CA GLU A 189 6.25 -0.96 -27.65
C GLU A 189 4.95 -1.22 -28.42
N LEU A 190 4.76 -0.57 -29.57
CA LEU A 190 3.58 -0.76 -30.41
C LEU A 190 3.47 -2.20 -30.95
N TRP A 191 4.60 -2.82 -31.28
CA TRP A 191 4.61 -4.22 -31.74
C TRP A 191 4.22 -5.16 -30.61
N GLU A 192 4.80 -4.99 -29.42
CA GLU A 192 4.49 -5.82 -28.25
C GLU A 192 3.04 -5.64 -27.80
N GLU A 193 2.49 -4.43 -27.85
CA GLU A 193 1.07 -4.16 -27.59
C GLU A 193 0.18 -4.99 -28.52
N LYS A 194 0.43 -4.92 -29.84
CA LYS A 194 -0.29 -5.69 -30.86
C LYS A 194 -0.11 -7.20 -30.69
N ALA A 195 1.10 -7.65 -30.38
CA ALA A 195 1.42 -9.06 -30.18
C ALA A 195 0.75 -9.64 -28.92
N ARG A 196 0.43 -8.79 -27.92
CA ARG A 196 -0.25 -9.18 -26.69
C ARG A 196 -1.78 -9.21 -26.79
N GLU A 197 -2.34 -8.60 -27.83
CA GLU A 197 -3.79 -8.53 -28.01
C GLU A 197 -4.40 -9.93 -28.14
N GLY A 198 -5.40 -10.22 -27.29
CA GLY A 198 -6.11 -11.50 -27.31
C GLY A 198 -5.31 -12.71 -26.84
N LEU A 199 -4.12 -12.53 -26.23
CA LEU A 199 -3.36 -13.65 -25.65
C LEU A 199 -4.13 -14.38 -24.54
N LEU A 200 -4.93 -13.65 -23.76
CA LEU A 200 -5.76 -14.20 -22.69
C LEU A 200 -7.16 -14.61 -23.17
N ARG A 201 -7.40 -14.59 -24.48
CA ARG A 201 -8.71 -14.91 -25.04
C ARG A 201 -9.14 -16.31 -24.63
N ASN A 202 -10.34 -16.41 -24.06
CA ASN A 202 -10.90 -17.64 -23.51
C ASN A 202 -10.02 -18.29 -22.42
N ASP A 203 -9.22 -17.52 -21.69
CA ASP A 203 -8.44 -18.08 -20.59
C ASP A 203 -9.39 -18.74 -19.55
N PRO A 204 -9.26 -20.06 -19.33
CA PRO A 204 -10.18 -20.79 -18.47
C PRO A 204 -10.02 -20.41 -17.00
N THR A 205 -8.85 -19.92 -16.58
CA THR A 205 -8.58 -19.55 -15.19
C THR A 205 -9.33 -18.26 -14.83
N ILE A 206 -9.21 -17.24 -15.68
CA ILE A 206 -9.92 -15.96 -15.50
C ILE A 206 -11.43 -16.16 -15.67
N TYR A 207 -11.86 -16.96 -16.66
CA TYR A 207 -13.28 -17.29 -16.84
C TYR A 207 -13.88 -17.94 -15.59
N ASN A 208 -13.18 -18.91 -14.99
CA ASN A 208 -13.64 -19.58 -13.78
C ASN A 208 -13.66 -18.65 -12.56
N LEU A 209 -12.69 -17.74 -12.44
CA LEU A 209 -12.68 -16.71 -11.39
C LEU A 209 -13.90 -15.79 -11.50
N LEU A 210 -14.15 -15.25 -12.69
CA LEU A 210 -15.32 -14.40 -12.98
C LEU A 210 -16.63 -15.10 -12.64
N ASN A 211 -16.78 -16.37 -13.03
CA ASN A 211 -17.98 -17.15 -12.71
C ASN A 211 -18.13 -17.39 -11.20
N SER A 212 -17.03 -17.69 -10.51
CA SER A 212 -17.04 -17.90 -9.05
C SER A 212 -17.42 -16.63 -8.31
N MET A 213 -16.89 -15.47 -8.72
CA MET A 213 -17.24 -14.18 -8.14
C MET A 213 -18.72 -13.85 -8.35
N ARG A 214 -19.25 -14.08 -9.55
CA ARG A 214 -20.68 -13.89 -9.84
C ARG A 214 -21.56 -14.78 -8.95
N ASN A 215 -21.18 -16.05 -8.78
CA ASN A 215 -21.94 -16.98 -7.95
C ASN A 215 -21.94 -16.59 -6.46
N ALA A 216 -20.80 -16.09 -5.95
CA ALA A 216 -20.70 -15.61 -4.57
C ALA A 216 -21.71 -14.49 -4.30
N LEU A 217 -21.83 -13.53 -5.22
CA LEU A 217 -22.74 -12.38 -5.09
C LEU A 217 -24.22 -12.74 -5.23
N TYR A 218 -24.54 -13.75 -6.05
CA TYR A 218 -25.92 -14.18 -6.25
C TYR A 218 -26.46 -14.98 -5.06
N SER A 219 -25.59 -15.67 -4.33
CA SER A 219 -26.01 -16.57 -3.25
C SER A 219 -26.45 -15.80 -2.00
N ARG A 220 -27.62 -16.14 -1.45
CA ARG A 220 -27.99 -15.69 -0.10
C ARG A 220 -27.12 -16.43 0.91
N ILE A 221 -26.43 -15.68 1.76
CA ILE A 221 -25.66 -16.25 2.87
C ILE A 221 -26.63 -16.92 3.85
N PRO A 222 -26.42 -18.20 4.21
CA PRO A 222 -27.29 -18.88 5.18
C PRO A 222 -27.31 -18.14 6.53
N GLY A 223 -28.51 -17.76 6.96
CA GLY A 223 -28.74 -17.00 8.20
C GLY A 223 -28.65 -15.48 8.06
N ALA A 224 -28.31 -14.95 6.87
CA ALA A 224 -28.34 -13.51 6.64
C ALA A 224 -29.77 -13.01 6.38
N ALA A 225 -30.11 -11.88 7.02
CA ALA A 225 -31.41 -11.22 6.83
C ALA A 225 -31.59 -10.73 5.40
N TYR A 226 -30.52 -10.23 4.78
CA TYR A 226 -30.52 -9.68 3.43
C TYR A 226 -29.62 -10.48 2.48
N ALA A 227 -30.02 -10.51 1.22
CA ALA A 227 -29.16 -10.70 0.06
C ALA A 227 -29.08 -9.39 -0.74
N LEU A 228 -28.15 -9.28 -1.71
CA LEU A 228 -27.98 -8.05 -2.50
C LEU A 228 -29.28 -7.57 -3.17
N TYR A 229 -30.08 -8.49 -3.70
CA TYR A 229 -31.36 -8.14 -4.35
C TYR A 229 -32.40 -7.59 -3.36
N ASP A 230 -32.34 -7.95 -2.07
CA ASP A 230 -33.21 -7.36 -1.04
C ASP A 230 -32.85 -5.90 -0.80
N LEU A 231 -31.58 -5.54 -1.01
CA LEU A 231 -31.06 -4.18 -0.93
C LEU A 231 -31.25 -3.38 -2.23
N GLY A 232 -31.89 -3.95 -3.26
CA GLY A 232 -32.03 -3.30 -4.56
C GLY A 232 -30.72 -3.26 -5.37
N ILE A 233 -29.79 -4.17 -5.09
CA ILE A 233 -28.58 -4.39 -5.88
C ILE A 233 -28.74 -5.70 -6.64
N GLU A 234 -28.81 -5.61 -7.96
CA GLU A 234 -29.10 -6.74 -8.85
C GLU A 234 -27.96 -6.96 -9.84
N THR A 235 -27.87 -8.16 -10.39
CA THR A 235 -27.03 -8.39 -11.56
C THR A 235 -27.71 -7.76 -12.79
N SER A 236 -26.95 -7.06 -13.63
CA SER A 236 -27.46 -6.50 -14.89
C SER A 236 -28.16 -7.56 -15.73
N GLY A 237 -29.33 -7.21 -16.26
CA GLY A 237 -30.08 -8.06 -17.19
C GLY A 237 -29.46 -8.13 -18.59
N LEU A 238 -28.48 -7.29 -18.91
CA LEU A 238 -27.81 -7.29 -20.20
C LEU A 238 -26.75 -8.38 -20.26
N TYR A 239 -26.84 -9.26 -21.27
CA TYR A 239 -25.84 -10.30 -21.48
C TYR A 239 -24.42 -9.74 -21.75
N SER A 240 -24.34 -8.56 -22.35
CA SER A 240 -23.08 -7.82 -22.61
C SER A 240 -22.38 -7.34 -21.35
N ASP A 241 -23.08 -7.26 -20.23
CA ASP A 241 -22.52 -6.69 -19.00
C ASP A 241 -21.83 -7.75 -18.15
N TYR A 242 -21.84 -9.00 -18.60
CA TYR A 242 -21.03 -10.09 -18.04
C TYR A 242 -21.11 -10.23 -16.51
N GLY A 243 -22.28 -9.95 -15.93
CA GLY A 243 -22.53 -10.11 -14.51
C GLY A 243 -22.21 -8.89 -13.65
N LYS A 244 -22.05 -7.70 -14.23
CA LYS A 244 -22.02 -6.44 -13.48
C LYS A 244 -23.22 -6.31 -12.55
N LEU A 245 -23.01 -5.58 -11.46
CA LEU A 245 -24.05 -5.17 -10.53
C LEU A 245 -24.66 -3.82 -10.94
N VAL A 246 -25.94 -3.66 -10.69
CA VAL A 246 -26.72 -2.44 -10.90
C VAL A 246 -27.52 -2.18 -9.64
N ILE A 247 -27.51 -0.93 -9.16
CA ILE A 247 -28.39 -0.49 -8.07
C ILE A 247 -29.74 -0.16 -8.70
N SER A 248 -30.63 -1.15 -8.78
CA SER A 248 -31.96 -1.05 -9.41
C SER A 248 -32.93 -0.23 -8.56
N ASP A 249 -32.81 -0.30 -7.23
CA ASP A 249 -33.66 0.43 -6.29
C ASP A 249 -32.87 0.92 -5.08
N LYS A 250 -32.31 2.13 -5.21
CA LYS A 250 -31.57 2.79 -4.13
C LYS A 250 -32.41 3.00 -2.86
N SER A 251 -33.74 3.07 -2.97
CA SER A 251 -34.60 3.29 -1.81
C SER A 251 -34.67 2.07 -0.89
N LYS A 252 -34.53 0.85 -1.42
CA LYS A 252 -34.42 -0.38 -0.60
C LYS A 252 -33.14 -0.40 0.21
N LEU A 253 -32.03 0.00 -0.40
CA LEU A 253 -30.75 0.11 0.30
C LEU A 253 -30.83 1.12 1.44
N ILE A 254 -31.35 2.32 1.18
CA ILE A 254 -31.52 3.37 2.21
C ILE A 254 -32.39 2.85 3.36
N LYS A 255 -33.55 2.26 3.07
CA LYS A 255 -34.44 1.71 4.09
C LYS A 255 -33.77 0.63 4.94
N ALA A 256 -33.01 -0.28 4.32
CA ALA A 256 -32.30 -1.32 5.05
C ALA A 256 -31.21 -0.74 5.97
N LEU A 257 -30.50 0.31 5.53
CA LEU A 257 -29.53 1.03 6.34
C LEU A 257 -30.17 1.78 7.53
N GLU A 258 -31.39 2.30 7.35
CA GLU A 258 -32.13 2.95 8.43
C GLU A 258 -32.70 1.92 9.43
N SER A 259 -33.27 0.81 8.95
CA SER A 259 -34.01 -0.13 9.78
C SER A 259 -33.14 -1.22 10.43
N ASP A 260 -32.13 -1.72 9.72
CA ASP A 260 -31.27 -2.82 10.19
C ASP A 260 -29.86 -2.73 9.57
N PRO A 261 -29.10 -1.69 9.94
CA PRO A 261 -27.76 -1.49 9.40
C PRO A 261 -26.77 -2.56 9.85
N GLU A 262 -27.06 -3.27 10.94
CA GLU A 262 -26.20 -4.34 11.44
C GLU A 262 -26.21 -5.55 10.52
N SER A 263 -27.40 -5.98 10.06
CA SER A 263 -27.49 -7.03 9.06
C SER A 263 -26.90 -6.63 7.71
N VAL A 264 -27.02 -5.36 7.31
CA VAL A 264 -26.34 -4.85 6.11
C VAL A 264 -24.82 -4.92 6.27
N ARG A 265 -24.29 -4.48 7.43
CA ARG A 265 -22.86 -4.60 7.74
C ARG A 265 -22.40 -6.05 7.66
N MET A 266 -23.08 -6.98 8.33
CA MET A 266 -22.74 -8.40 8.29
C MET A 266 -22.74 -8.98 6.87
N LEU A 267 -23.72 -8.62 6.03
CA LEU A 267 -23.77 -9.07 4.64
C LEU A 267 -22.48 -8.71 3.87
N PHE A 268 -21.97 -7.49 4.04
CA PHE A 268 -20.79 -7.03 3.31
C PHE A 268 -19.47 -7.41 3.98
N THR A 269 -19.37 -7.26 5.30
CA THR A 269 -18.08 -7.23 6.02
C THR A 269 -17.88 -8.36 7.02
N ASP A 270 -18.80 -9.33 7.13
CA ASP A 270 -18.55 -10.52 7.97
C ASP A 270 -17.24 -11.20 7.53
N GLU A 271 -16.38 -11.52 8.50
CA GLU A 271 -15.01 -11.97 8.24
C GLU A 271 -14.93 -13.27 7.44
N VAL A 272 -15.95 -14.13 7.53
CA VAL A 272 -15.93 -15.46 6.92
C VAL A 272 -16.89 -15.52 5.74
N LYS A 273 -18.12 -15.05 5.94
CA LYS A 273 -19.24 -15.19 5.02
C LYS A 273 -19.56 -13.92 4.26
N GLY A 274 -19.08 -12.77 4.72
CA GLY A 274 -19.37 -11.48 4.10
C GLY A 274 -18.94 -11.44 2.64
N ILE A 275 -19.67 -10.70 1.83
CA ILE A 275 -19.43 -10.58 0.38
C ILE A 275 -17.99 -10.15 0.10
N ALA A 276 -17.48 -9.15 0.82
CA ALA A 276 -16.12 -8.66 0.63
C ALA A 276 -15.09 -9.75 0.91
N SER A 277 -15.28 -10.49 2.01
CA SER A 277 -14.43 -11.62 2.41
C SER A 277 -14.45 -12.75 1.39
N GLN A 278 -15.64 -13.11 0.86
CA GLN A 278 -15.78 -14.14 -0.17
C GLN A 278 -15.07 -13.75 -1.48
N ILE A 279 -15.29 -12.52 -1.95
CA ILE A 279 -14.64 -12.02 -3.17
C ILE A 279 -13.12 -11.97 -2.97
N ASN A 280 -12.65 -11.46 -1.84
CA ASN A 280 -11.23 -11.42 -1.52
C ASN A 280 -10.61 -12.82 -1.48
N ASN A 281 -11.31 -13.81 -0.89
CA ASN A 281 -10.85 -15.20 -0.87
C ASN A 281 -10.75 -15.81 -2.28
N LEU A 282 -11.68 -15.49 -3.18
CA LEU A 282 -11.64 -15.93 -4.58
C LEU A 282 -10.48 -15.29 -5.34
N ILE A 283 -10.29 -13.97 -5.18
CA ILE A 283 -9.16 -13.25 -5.76
C ILE A 283 -7.84 -13.84 -5.25
N ASN A 284 -7.70 -14.01 -3.93
CA ASN A 284 -6.52 -14.61 -3.33
C ASN A 284 -6.29 -16.05 -3.81
N SER A 285 -7.34 -16.84 -4.00
CA SER A 285 -7.21 -18.20 -4.57
C SER A 285 -6.65 -18.19 -5.99
N ALA A 286 -6.79 -17.10 -6.74
CA ALA A 286 -6.19 -16.92 -8.04
C ALA A 286 -4.78 -16.30 -7.96
N THR A 287 -4.56 -15.30 -7.11
CA THR A 287 -3.38 -14.43 -7.13
C THR A 287 -2.34 -14.72 -6.04
N LYS A 288 -2.65 -15.59 -5.06
CA LYS A 288 -1.78 -15.85 -3.91
C LYS A 288 -0.36 -16.26 -4.35
N VAL A 289 0.60 -15.43 -3.97
CA VAL A 289 2.02 -15.70 -4.14
C VAL A 289 2.47 -16.59 -2.98
N SER A 290 2.70 -17.87 -3.27
CA SER A 290 3.17 -18.84 -2.29
C SER A 290 3.93 -19.95 -2.98
N TYR A 291 5.00 -20.43 -2.34
CA TYR A 291 5.80 -21.54 -2.86
C TYR A 291 5.08 -22.89 -2.72
N ALA A 292 4.36 -23.10 -1.61
CA ALA A 292 3.71 -24.38 -1.30
C ALA A 292 2.26 -24.47 -1.83
N SER A 293 1.55 -23.33 -1.89
CA SER A 293 0.14 -23.28 -2.26
C SER A 293 -0.15 -22.00 -3.04
N SER A 294 0.43 -21.93 -4.25
CA SER A 294 0.23 -20.79 -5.16
C SER A 294 -1.19 -20.74 -5.68
N GLY A 295 -1.70 -19.52 -5.87
CA GLY A 295 -2.96 -19.28 -6.56
C GLY A 295 -2.93 -19.78 -8.01
N SER A 296 -4.11 -19.94 -8.63
CA SER A 296 -4.22 -20.52 -9.97
C SER A 296 -3.47 -19.73 -11.05
N LEU A 297 -3.55 -18.40 -11.04
CA LEU A 297 -2.84 -17.53 -12.00
C LEU A 297 -1.33 -17.56 -11.75
N VAL A 298 -0.91 -17.53 -10.48
CA VAL A 298 0.52 -17.64 -10.11
C VAL A 298 1.10 -18.99 -10.52
N ARG A 299 0.34 -20.08 -10.36
CA ARG A 299 0.76 -21.39 -10.82
C ARG A 299 0.87 -21.47 -12.35
N LEU A 300 -0.03 -20.79 -13.07
CA LEU A 300 -0.03 -20.75 -14.52
C LEU A 300 1.15 -19.95 -15.09
N ALA A 301 1.27 -18.69 -14.69
CA ALA A 301 2.17 -17.70 -15.28
C ALA A 301 3.43 -17.40 -14.46
N GLY A 302 3.47 -17.81 -13.19
CA GLY A 302 4.59 -17.54 -12.30
C GLY A 302 4.48 -16.19 -11.60
N THR A 303 5.58 -15.78 -10.99
CA THR A 303 5.72 -14.53 -10.26
C THR A 303 7.19 -14.11 -10.28
N SER A 304 7.47 -12.82 -10.10
CA SER A 304 8.83 -12.32 -9.94
C SER A 304 9.54 -12.87 -8.70
N ALA A 305 8.79 -13.30 -7.68
CA ALA A 305 9.37 -13.82 -6.43
C ALA A 305 10.03 -15.21 -6.60
N PHE A 306 9.53 -16.04 -7.52
CA PHE A 306 10.03 -17.40 -7.76
C PHE A 306 9.83 -17.75 -9.24
N THR A 307 10.94 -17.83 -9.99
CA THR A 307 10.94 -18.08 -11.44
C THR A 307 11.16 -19.56 -11.78
N GLY A 308 10.81 -19.97 -13.00
CA GLY A 308 11.18 -21.28 -13.57
C GLY A 308 10.34 -22.45 -13.08
N ARG A 309 9.11 -22.20 -12.60
CA ARG A 309 8.27 -23.21 -11.95
C ARG A 309 6.82 -23.18 -12.37
N SER A 310 6.40 -22.13 -13.06
CA SER A 310 5.03 -22.02 -13.55
C SER A 310 4.75 -23.07 -14.62
N THR A 311 3.47 -23.27 -14.95
CA THR A 311 3.09 -24.12 -16.08
C THR A 311 3.69 -23.58 -17.38
N ILE A 312 3.66 -22.26 -17.58
CA ILE A 312 4.22 -21.62 -18.77
C ILE A 312 5.75 -21.80 -18.81
N ASP A 313 6.46 -21.61 -17.69
CA ASP A 313 7.92 -21.79 -17.63
C ASP A 313 8.32 -23.21 -18.08
N ARG A 314 7.62 -24.23 -17.58
CA ARG A 314 7.89 -25.63 -17.94
C ARG A 314 7.58 -25.92 -19.41
N GLN A 315 6.54 -25.28 -19.97
CA GLN A 315 6.23 -25.40 -21.38
C GLN A 315 7.31 -24.76 -22.24
N ILE A 316 7.82 -23.59 -21.84
CA ILE A 316 8.95 -22.93 -22.50
C ILE A 316 10.17 -23.85 -22.48
N GLU A 317 10.55 -24.40 -21.33
CA GLU A 317 11.69 -25.32 -21.20
C GLU A 317 11.56 -26.55 -22.11
N GLN A 318 10.36 -27.15 -22.19
CA GLN A 318 10.10 -28.28 -23.07
C GLN A 318 10.23 -27.92 -24.56
N ILE A 319 9.81 -26.72 -24.94
CA ILE A 319 9.96 -26.19 -26.30
C ILE A 319 11.44 -25.96 -26.62
N GLU A 320 12.20 -25.37 -25.70
CA GLU A 320 13.64 -25.14 -25.85
C GLU A 320 14.41 -26.45 -26.05
N GLN A 321 14.15 -27.46 -25.21
CA GLN A 321 14.76 -28.79 -25.37
C GLN A 321 14.39 -29.44 -26.71
N ARG A 322 13.18 -29.20 -27.22
CA ARG A 322 12.77 -29.69 -28.54
C ARG A 322 13.52 -28.96 -29.66
N LEU A 323 13.67 -27.64 -29.55
CA LEU A 323 14.43 -26.84 -30.51
C LEU A 323 15.89 -27.30 -30.58
N GLU A 324 16.53 -27.57 -29.45
CA GLU A 324 17.90 -28.07 -29.40
C GLU A 324 18.05 -29.41 -30.16
N ARG A 325 17.13 -30.36 -29.93
CA ARG A 325 17.14 -31.64 -30.65
C ARG A 325 16.97 -31.47 -32.16
N LEU A 326 16.04 -30.60 -32.58
CA LEU A 326 15.81 -30.31 -33.99
C LEU A 326 17.03 -29.63 -34.64
N GLN A 327 17.68 -28.70 -33.93
CA GLN A 327 18.88 -28.04 -34.40
C GLN A 327 20.04 -29.03 -34.59
N LYS A 328 20.21 -29.97 -33.66
CA LYS A 328 21.20 -31.04 -33.78
C LYS A 328 20.95 -31.90 -35.01
N GLN A 329 19.70 -32.31 -35.24
CA GLN A 329 19.31 -33.09 -36.41
C GLN A 329 19.56 -32.32 -37.72
N TYR A 330 19.16 -31.05 -37.78
CA TYR A 330 19.41 -30.18 -38.93
C TYR A 330 20.90 -30.10 -39.26
N ASN A 331 21.76 -29.90 -38.25
CA ASN A 331 23.20 -29.83 -38.45
C ASN A 331 23.78 -31.16 -38.97
N THR A 332 23.30 -32.31 -38.45
CA THR A 332 23.71 -33.63 -38.95
C THR A 332 23.34 -33.82 -40.43
N GLU A 333 22.10 -33.48 -40.80
CA GLU A 333 21.62 -33.59 -42.18
C GLU A 333 22.37 -32.63 -43.12
N LYS A 334 22.60 -31.38 -42.69
CA LYS A 334 23.40 -30.40 -43.42
C LYS A 334 24.81 -30.93 -43.70
N THR A 335 25.49 -31.48 -42.70
CA THR A 335 26.82 -32.09 -42.87
C THR A 335 26.77 -33.27 -43.84
N ARG A 336 25.74 -34.13 -43.75
CA ARG A 336 25.58 -35.24 -44.69
C ARG A 336 25.45 -34.76 -46.13
N TYR A 337 24.58 -33.79 -46.39
CA TYR A 337 24.40 -33.23 -47.74
C TYR A 337 25.66 -32.53 -48.25
N TRP A 338 26.36 -31.81 -47.38
CA TRP A 338 27.61 -31.17 -47.75
C TRP A 338 28.69 -32.20 -48.14
N ASN A 339 28.79 -33.31 -47.42
CA ASN A 339 29.69 -34.41 -47.77
C ASN A 339 29.29 -35.10 -49.09
N GLN A 340 28.00 -35.30 -49.35
CA GLN A 340 27.51 -35.86 -50.62
C GLN A 340 27.82 -34.93 -51.80
N PHE A 341 27.62 -33.62 -51.61
CA PHE A 341 27.96 -32.60 -52.61
C PHE A 341 29.46 -32.61 -52.93
N ASN A 342 30.32 -32.58 -51.90
CA ASN A 342 31.77 -32.65 -52.11
C ASN A 342 32.19 -33.94 -52.83
N ARG A 343 31.57 -35.08 -52.50
CA ARG A 343 31.85 -36.35 -53.18
C ARG A 343 31.42 -36.33 -54.64
N MET A 344 30.30 -35.69 -54.95
CA MET A 344 29.83 -35.50 -56.32
C MET A 344 30.81 -34.63 -57.12
N GLU A 345 31.28 -33.53 -56.54
CA GLU A 345 32.30 -32.66 -57.15
C GLU A 345 33.60 -33.42 -57.44
N GLU A 346 34.08 -34.26 -56.50
CA GLU A 346 35.23 -35.14 -56.73
C GLU A 346 35.01 -36.10 -57.91
N LEU A 347 33.84 -36.76 -57.97
CA LEU A 347 33.51 -37.68 -59.04
C LEU A 347 33.42 -36.97 -60.39
N ILE A 348 32.82 -35.77 -60.44
CA ILE A 348 32.77 -34.93 -61.64
C ILE A 348 34.18 -34.57 -62.09
N ALA A 349 35.07 -34.16 -61.19
CA ALA A 349 36.47 -33.87 -61.50
C ALA A 349 37.20 -35.09 -62.10
N VAL A 350 36.99 -36.28 -61.54
CA VAL A 350 37.53 -37.54 -62.09
C VAL A 350 36.93 -37.84 -63.47
N MET A 351 35.63 -37.66 -63.66
CA MET A 351 34.98 -37.87 -64.96
C MET A 351 35.52 -36.90 -66.02
N TYR A 352 35.77 -35.63 -65.67
CA TYR A 352 36.42 -34.68 -66.57
C TYR A 352 37.85 -35.11 -66.93
N GLN A 353 38.64 -35.56 -65.95
CA GLN A 353 39.99 -36.11 -66.22
C GLN A 353 39.94 -37.33 -67.14
N GLN A 354 39.01 -38.26 -66.91
CA GLN A 354 38.82 -39.45 -67.76
C GLN A 354 38.35 -39.09 -69.17
N SER A 355 37.39 -38.17 -69.30
CA SER A 355 36.94 -37.66 -70.60
C SER A 355 38.07 -36.99 -71.37
N SER A 356 38.91 -36.20 -70.69
CA SER A 356 40.09 -35.57 -71.30
C SER A 356 41.13 -36.60 -71.73
N TRP A 357 41.34 -37.65 -70.94
CA TRP A 357 42.24 -38.75 -71.29
C TRP A 357 41.76 -39.53 -72.51
N LEU A 358 40.47 -39.89 -72.55
CA LEU A 358 39.84 -40.54 -73.71
C LEU A 358 39.92 -39.65 -74.95
N TYR A 359 39.62 -38.36 -74.82
CA TYR A 359 39.71 -37.42 -75.94
C TYR A 359 41.14 -37.28 -76.49
N SER A 360 42.16 -37.36 -75.63
CA SER A 360 43.58 -37.39 -76.04
C SER A 360 43.94 -38.69 -76.76
N MET A 361 43.37 -39.84 -76.35
CA MET A 361 43.55 -41.13 -77.01
C MET A 361 42.89 -41.19 -78.40
N PHE A 362 41.77 -40.50 -78.61
CA PHE A 362 41.04 -40.50 -79.88
C PHE A 362 41.54 -39.45 -80.89
N ASN A 363 42.43 -38.53 -80.49
CA ASN A 363 43.01 -37.49 -81.36
C ASN A 363 44.48 -37.77 -81.74
N TYR A 364 44.89 -39.04 -81.73
CA TYR A 364 46.19 -39.49 -82.26
C TYR A 364 46.06 -40.20 -83.60
#